data_AF-A0A958GCF3-F1
#
_entry.id   AF-A0A958GCF3-F1
#
_cell.length_a   1.000
_cell.length_b   1.000
_cell.length_c   1.000
_cell.angle_alpha   90.00
_cell.angle_beta   90.00
_cell.angle_gamma   90.00
#
_symmetry.space_group_name_H-M   'P 1'
#
loop_
_entity.id
_entity.type
_entity.pdbx_description
1 polymer ?
#
loop_
_entity_poly.entity_id
_entity_poly.type
_entity_poly.pdbx_seq_one_letter_code
_entity_poly.pdbx_strand_id
1 'polypeptide(L)'
;MINRNIVYFLYLLCLLLIFSFVSCGKFAPPLPPESFAPKSVRDMQVIASIEGVKFEWEAPDLDRQGKELTSMNGYEIQRKVVLSKEELKDANEEDLEFDVVGFIEDIHILNRDEKRKLALAEGRPSKRIDADDHLKHFTYLDQGLTPGVEYVYKIVPINQDDEEGDVKQFVKVKFQGESSTIVLMNNSEFLAGEDFFG
;
A
#
# COMPACT_ATOMS: atom_id res chain seq x y z
N MET A 1 31.21 -52.79 -40.43
CA MET A 1 31.52 -52.23 -39.09
C MET A 1 30.76 -50.92 -38.94
N ILE A 2 29.83 -50.84 -38.00
CA ILE A 2 29.11 -49.59 -37.71
C ILE A 2 30.08 -48.66 -36.96
N ASN A 3 30.18 -47.41 -37.40
CA ASN A 3 31.08 -46.42 -36.80
C ASN A 3 30.59 -46.07 -35.39
N ARG A 4 31.44 -46.28 -34.36
CA ARG A 4 31.11 -45.99 -32.95
C ARG A 4 30.63 -44.55 -32.75
N ASN A 5 31.13 -43.61 -33.55
CA ASN A 5 30.72 -42.20 -33.49
C ASN A 5 29.24 -41.99 -33.86
N ILE A 6 28.70 -42.78 -34.80
CA ILE A 6 27.29 -42.70 -35.20
C ILE A 6 26.38 -43.19 -34.06
N VAL A 7 26.82 -44.21 -33.31
CA VAL A 7 26.08 -44.75 -32.16
C VAL A 7 26.03 -43.73 -31.00
N TYR A 8 27.15 -43.09 -30.69
CA TYR A 8 27.18 -42.05 -29.64
C TYR A 8 26.35 -40.81 -30.02
N PHE A 9 26.37 -40.42 -31.29
CA PHE A 9 25.55 -39.31 -31.78
C PHE A 9 24.05 -39.60 -31.68
N LEU A 10 23.60 -40.79 -32.10
CA LEU A 10 22.21 -41.22 -31.95
C LEU A 10 21.77 -41.31 -30.49
N TYR A 11 22.65 -41.78 -29.59
CA TYR A 11 22.36 -41.84 -28.17
C TYR A 11 22.19 -40.44 -27.56
N LEU A 12 23.08 -39.49 -27.90
CA LEU A 12 23.00 -38.10 -27.45
C LEU A 12 21.72 -37.41 -27.98
N LEU A 13 21.38 -37.63 -29.26
CA LEU A 13 20.18 -37.08 -29.89
C LEU A 13 18.91 -37.61 -29.20
N CYS A 14 18.84 -38.91 -28.91
CA CYS A 14 17.73 -39.50 -28.15
C CYS A 14 17.62 -38.91 -26.75
N LEU A 15 18.75 -38.71 -26.05
CA LEU A 15 18.78 -38.11 -24.72
C LEU A 15 18.25 -36.66 -24.74
N LEU A 16 18.65 -35.88 -25.74
CA LEU A 16 18.22 -34.49 -25.92
C LEU A 16 16.73 -34.38 -26.27
N LEU A 17 16.21 -35.31 -27.08
CA LEU A 17 14.78 -35.43 -27.37
C LEU A 17 13.95 -35.76 -26.12
N ILE A 18 14.42 -36.67 -25.26
CA ILE A 18 13.71 -37.03 -24.02
C ILE A 18 13.63 -35.82 -23.06
N PHE A 19 14.69 -35.01 -22.97
CA PHE A 19 14.68 -33.80 -22.14
C PHE A 19 13.74 -32.71 -22.66
N SER A 20 13.46 -32.66 -23.96
CA SER A 20 12.52 -31.67 -24.53
C SER A 20 11.05 -31.90 -24.13
N PHE A 21 10.65 -33.12 -23.74
CA PHE A 21 9.29 -33.43 -23.32
C PHE A 21 8.99 -33.15 -21.83
N VAL A 22 9.98 -32.77 -21.02
CA VAL A 22 9.80 -32.50 -19.58
C VAL A 22 9.53 -31.00 -19.30
N SER A 23 9.64 -30.14 -20.31
CA SER A 23 9.34 -28.70 -20.17
C SER A 23 7.85 -28.40 -20.44
N CYS A 24 6.95 -29.03 -19.70
CA CYS A 24 5.57 -28.56 -19.64
C CYS A 24 5.53 -27.42 -18.60
N GLY A 25 5.71 -26.18 -19.06
CA GLY A 25 5.62 -25.01 -18.20
C GLY A 25 4.24 -24.97 -17.55
N LYS A 26 4.17 -25.16 -16.23
CA LYS A 26 2.92 -24.96 -15.50
C LYS A 26 2.63 -23.46 -15.48
N PHE A 27 1.60 -23.04 -16.20
CA PHE A 27 1.04 -21.70 -16.03
C PHE A 27 0.57 -21.58 -14.59
N ALA A 28 1.10 -20.59 -13.88
CA ALA A 28 0.54 -20.21 -12.59
C ALA A 28 -0.89 -19.70 -12.82
N PRO A 29 -1.82 -19.94 -11.89
CA PRO A 29 -3.13 -19.30 -11.95
C PRO A 29 -2.96 -17.77 -12.00
N PRO A 30 -3.87 -17.04 -12.69
CA PRO A 30 -3.84 -15.59 -12.66
C PRO A 30 -3.97 -15.12 -11.21
N LEU A 31 -3.17 -14.11 -10.86
CA LEU A 31 -3.28 -13.45 -9.57
C LEU A 31 -4.45 -12.46 -9.63
N PRO A 32 -5.23 -12.35 -8.56
CA PRO A 32 -6.37 -11.45 -8.55
C PRO A 32 -5.90 -9.99 -8.31
N PRO A 33 -6.65 -8.98 -8.79
CA PRO A 33 -6.21 -7.58 -8.79
C PRO A 33 -5.87 -7.06 -7.38
N GLU A 34 -6.63 -7.46 -6.37
CA GLU A 34 -6.43 -7.09 -4.96
C GLU A 34 -5.07 -7.53 -4.40
N SER A 35 -4.43 -8.50 -5.04
CA SER A 35 -3.10 -8.96 -4.64
C SER A 35 -1.98 -7.99 -5.02
N PHE A 36 -2.25 -7.07 -5.95
CA PHE A 36 -1.35 -5.98 -6.33
C PHE A 36 -1.68 -4.67 -5.59
N ALA A 37 -2.62 -4.70 -4.64
CA ALA A 37 -2.94 -3.52 -3.84
C ALA A 37 -1.74 -3.11 -2.97
N PRO A 38 -1.57 -1.81 -2.66
CA PRO A 38 -0.44 -1.33 -1.89
C PRO A 38 -0.49 -1.82 -0.45
N LYS A 39 0.67 -1.95 0.20
CA LYS A 39 0.71 -2.06 1.66
C LYS A 39 0.32 -0.73 2.32
N SER A 40 0.10 -0.78 3.62
CA SER A 40 -0.16 0.41 4.44
C SER A 40 0.96 1.43 4.37
N VAL A 41 0.58 2.71 4.46
CA VAL A 41 1.51 3.83 4.66
C VAL A 41 2.42 3.61 5.87
N ARG A 42 3.58 4.26 5.87
CA ARG A 42 4.61 4.13 6.91
C ARG A 42 4.80 5.45 7.64
N ASP A 43 5.40 5.35 8.83
CA ASP A 43 5.88 6.49 9.62
C ASP A 43 4.84 7.62 9.80
N MET A 44 3.58 7.21 10.00
CA MET A 44 2.45 8.12 10.12
C MET A 44 2.56 8.97 11.39
N GLN A 45 2.55 10.28 11.21
CA GLN A 45 2.59 11.30 12.26
C GLN A 45 1.37 12.20 12.14
N VAL A 46 0.88 12.67 13.29
CA VAL A 46 -0.31 13.50 13.35
C VAL A 46 -0.09 14.61 14.34
N ILE A 47 -0.40 15.84 13.91
CA ILE A 47 -0.25 17.05 14.70
C ILE A 47 -1.55 17.84 14.63
N ALA A 48 -2.15 18.12 15.77
CA ALA A 48 -3.31 19.01 15.86
C ALA A 48 -2.87 20.45 16.11
N SER A 49 -3.61 21.38 15.53
CA SER A 49 -3.40 22.83 15.64
C SER A 49 -4.74 23.56 15.68
N ILE A 50 -4.72 24.89 15.79
CA ILE A 50 -5.93 25.70 15.65
C ILE A 50 -6.56 25.61 14.25
N GLU A 51 -5.76 25.32 13.22
CA GLU A 51 -6.22 25.29 11.82
C GLU A 51 -6.89 23.96 11.48
N GLY A 52 -6.60 22.91 12.24
CA GLY A 52 -7.06 21.57 11.95
C GLY A 52 -6.09 20.48 12.40
N VAL A 53 -6.22 19.31 11.79
CA VAL A 53 -5.35 18.15 12.06
C VAL A 53 -4.50 17.87 10.82
N LYS A 54 -3.18 17.97 10.99
CA LYS A 54 -2.20 17.67 9.95
C LYS A 54 -1.72 16.24 10.09
N PHE A 55 -1.73 15.52 8.98
CA PHE A 55 -1.21 14.16 8.82
C PHE A 55 0.04 14.22 7.96
N GLU A 56 1.06 13.47 8.34
CA GLU A 56 2.28 13.25 7.57
C GLU A 56 2.59 11.75 7.53
N TRP A 57 2.99 11.23 6.37
CA TRP A 57 3.31 9.80 6.22
C TRP A 57 4.30 9.57 5.07
N GLU A 58 4.85 8.35 5.02
CA GLU A 58 5.68 7.87 3.92
C GLU A 58 4.93 6.82 3.08
N ALA A 59 5.13 6.86 1.76
CA ALA A 59 4.57 5.93 0.80
C ALA A 59 4.96 4.46 1.07
N PRO A 60 4.08 3.50 0.76
CA PRO A 60 4.47 2.10 0.69
C PRO A 60 5.32 1.83 -0.57
N ASP A 61 6.45 1.15 -0.40
CA ASP A 61 7.26 0.69 -1.55
C ASP A 61 6.80 -0.68 -2.09
N LEU A 62 5.92 -1.37 -1.36
CA LEU A 62 5.57 -2.77 -1.60
C LEU A 62 4.06 -2.98 -1.75
N ASP A 63 3.69 -3.94 -2.60
CA ASP A 63 2.34 -4.50 -2.69
C ASP A 63 2.05 -5.50 -1.55
N ARG A 64 0.81 -5.96 -1.42
CA ARG A 64 0.39 -6.98 -0.44
C ARG A 64 1.22 -8.28 -0.52
N GLN A 65 1.75 -8.63 -1.69
CA GLN A 65 2.64 -9.79 -1.88
C GLN A 65 4.07 -9.54 -1.41
N GLY A 66 4.41 -8.32 -1.00
CA GLY A 66 5.75 -7.92 -0.62
C GLY A 66 6.71 -7.75 -1.79
N LYS A 67 6.18 -7.60 -3.02
CA LYS A 67 6.94 -7.21 -4.20
C LYS A 67 6.92 -5.70 -4.32
N GLU A 68 7.82 -5.17 -5.15
CA GLU A 68 7.87 -3.75 -5.46
C GLU A 68 6.55 -3.29 -6.08
N LEU A 69 5.98 -2.21 -5.54
CA LEU A 69 4.74 -1.63 -6.02
C LEU A 69 4.94 -1.07 -7.43
N THR A 70 4.15 -1.53 -8.40
CA THR A 70 4.28 -1.14 -9.81
C THR A 70 3.41 0.04 -10.20
N SER A 71 2.32 0.28 -9.48
CA SER A 71 1.32 1.29 -9.80
C SER A 71 0.62 1.78 -8.54
N MET A 72 0.27 3.07 -8.51
CA MET A 72 -0.51 3.70 -7.46
C MET A 72 -1.21 4.94 -8.03
N ASN A 73 -2.46 5.16 -7.63
CA ASN A 73 -3.22 6.37 -7.97
C ASN A 73 -3.00 7.45 -6.92
N GLY A 74 -3.03 7.08 -5.64
CA GLY A 74 -2.94 8.05 -4.56
C GLY A 74 -3.36 7.51 -3.22
N TYR A 75 -3.79 8.42 -2.35
CA TYR A 75 -4.26 8.14 -1.01
C TYR A 75 -5.62 8.78 -0.79
N GLU A 76 -6.59 7.99 -0.36
CA GLU A 76 -7.82 8.48 0.21
C GLU A 76 -7.65 8.73 1.71
N ILE A 77 -7.99 9.94 2.14
CA ILE A 77 -8.10 10.28 3.54
C ILE A 77 -9.57 10.14 3.91
N GLN A 78 -9.85 9.16 4.75
CA GLN A 78 -11.19 8.82 5.18
C GLN A 78 -11.37 9.16 6.65
N ARG A 79 -12.54 9.72 7.00
CA ARG A 79 -12.86 10.22 8.34
C ARG A 79 -14.26 9.76 8.75
N LYS A 80 -14.41 9.36 10.01
CA LYS A 80 -15.71 9.08 10.63
C LYS A 80 -15.86 9.89 11.92
N VAL A 81 -17.06 10.40 12.16
CA VAL A 81 -17.42 11.01 13.45
C VAL A 81 -17.83 9.92 14.43
N VAL A 82 -17.29 9.94 15.64
CA VAL A 82 -17.67 9.00 16.71
C VAL A 82 -18.83 9.61 17.50
N LEU A 83 -20.05 9.07 17.34
CA LEU A 83 -21.22 9.61 18.02
C LEU A 83 -21.44 8.97 19.39
N SER A 84 -21.12 7.68 19.53
CA SER A 84 -21.31 6.95 20.79
C SER A 84 -20.30 5.82 20.98
N LYS A 85 -20.22 5.32 22.21
CA LYS A 85 -19.31 4.23 22.58
C LYS A 85 -19.75 2.91 21.97
N GLU A 86 -21.06 2.77 21.84
CA GLU A 86 -21.76 1.58 21.43
C GLU A 86 -21.58 1.34 19.92
N GLU A 87 -21.53 2.40 19.11
CA GLU A 87 -21.27 2.31 17.67
C GLU A 87 -19.93 1.65 17.32
N LEU A 88 -18.91 1.80 18.17
CA LEU A 88 -17.60 1.21 17.90
C LEU A 88 -17.43 -0.20 18.47
N LYS A 89 -18.26 -0.60 19.44
CA LYS A 89 -18.12 -1.91 20.09
C LYS A 89 -18.71 -3.05 19.29
N ASP A 90 -19.81 -2.78 18.59
CA ASP A 90 -20.57 -3.81 17.89
C ASP A 90 -20.38 -3.76 16.36
N ALA A 91 -19.67 -2.75 15.84
CA ALA A 91 -19.44 -2.60 14.41
C ALA A 91 -18.21 -3.40 13.96
N ASN A 92 -18.37 -4.19 12.89
CA ASN A 92 -17.22 -4.66 12.13
C ASN A 92 -16.65 -3.49 11.32
N GLU A 93 -15.40 -3.59 10.88
CA GLU A 93 -14.80 -2.57 10.01
C GLU A 93 -15.65 -2.31 8.76
N GLU A 94 -16.25 -3.35 8.19
CA GLU A 94 -17.14 -3.27 7.03
C GLU A 94 -18.44 -2.51 7.31
N ASP A 95 -18.89 -2.46 8.56
CA ASP A 95 -20.11 -1.76 8.98
C ASP A 95 -19.83 -0.27 9.25
N LEU A 96 -18.55 0.12 9.38
CA LEU A 96 -18.16 1.49 9.65
C LEU A 96 -18.03 2.26 8.33
N GLU A 97 -19.09 2.98 7.98
CA GLU A 97 -19.00 3.97 6.89
C GLU A 97 -18.09 5.13 7.30
N PHE A 98 -17.04 5.38 6.51
CA PHE A 98 -16.17 6.56 6.61
C PHE A 98 -16.45 7.49 5.43
N ASP A 99 -16.43 8.79 5.68
CA ASP A 99 -16.52 9.81 4.64
C ASP A 99 -15.13 10.09 4.06
N VAL A 100 -15.01 10.14 2.74
CA VAL A 100 -13.79 10.62 2.08
C VAL A 100 -13.70 12.13 2.25
N VAL A 101 -12.67 12.60 2.96
CA VAL A 101 -12.43 14.03 3.22
C VAL A 101 -11.36 14.62 2.32
N GLY A 102 -10.53 13.79 1.71
CA GLY A 102 -9.49 14.22 0.80
C GLY A 102 -8.93 13.08 -0.04
N PHE A 103 -8.34 13.46 -1.16
CA PHE A 103 -7.57 12.57 -2.01
C PHE A 103 -6.25 13.26 -2.37
N ILE A 104 -5.13 12.53 -2.28
CA ILE A 104 -3.81 13.01 -2.69
C ILE A 104 -3.28 12.07 -3.76
N GLU A 105 -3.04 12.61 -4.95
CA GLU A 105 -2.44 11.88 -6.06
C GLU A 105 -0.98 11.53 -5.78
N ASP A 106 -0.58 10.32 -6.18
CA ASP A 106 0.80 9.86 -6.05
C ASP A 106 1.58 10.02 -7.34
N ILE A 107 2.77 10.64 -7.24
CA ILE A 107 3.68 10.82 -8.38
C ILE A 107 5.04 10.12 -8.19
N HIS A 108 5.28 9.46 -7.07
CA HIS A 108 6.61 8.91 -6.75
C HIS A 108 6.92 7.68 -7.61
N ILE A 109 5.92 6.85 -7.90
CA ILE A 109 6.07 5.68 -8.77
C ILE A 109 6.39 6.12 -10.20
N LEU A 110 5.67 7.13 -10.71
CA LEU A 110 5.93 7.70 -12.03
C LEU A 110 7.36 8.25 -12.13
N ASN A 111 7.82 9.00 -11.12
CA ASN A 111 9.19 9.50 -11.04
C ASN A 111 10.23 8.36 -11.07
N ARG A 112 10.02 7.30 -10.30
CA ARG A 112 10.90 6.12 -10.29
C ARG A 112 10.99 5.49 -11.68
N ASP A 113 9.85 5.28 -12.33
CA ASP A 113 9.77 4.60 -13.61
C ASP A 113 10.39 5.43 -14.74
N GLU A 114 10.19 6.76 -14.74
CA GLU A 114 10.87 7.67 -15.65
C GLU A 114 12.39 7.61 -15.50
N LYS A 115 12.91 7.65 -14.27
CA LYS A 115 14.36 7.53 -14.02
C LYS A 115 14.91 6.18 -14.47
N ARG A 116 14.18 5.09 -14.22
CA ARG A 116 14.55 3.74 -14.69
C ARG A 116 14.60 3.67 -16.20
N LYS A 117 13.63 4.28 -16.89
CA LYS A 117 13.58 4.38 -18.35
C LYS A 117 14.76 5.17 -18.90
N LEU A 118 15.11 6.30 -18.28
CA LEU A 118 16.28 7.10 -18.66
C LEU A 118 17.59 6.32 -18.47
N ALA A 119 17.78 5.66 -17.33
CA ALA A 119 18.97 4.87 -17.07
C ALA A 119 19.13 3.69 -18.04
N LEU A 120 18.02 3.02 -18.41
CA LEU A 120 18.03 1.99 -19.44
C LEU A 120 18.46 2.54 -20.80
N ALA A 121 17.96 3.72 -21.19
CA ALA A 121 18.35 4.39 -22.44
C ALA A 121 19.85 4.74 -22.48
N GLU A 122 20.46 4.95 -21.31
CA GLU A 122 21.89 5.22 -21.15
C GLU A 122 22.74 3.95 -20.93
N GLY A 123 22.14 2.76 -20.95
CA GLY A 123 22.84 1.49 -20.70
C GLY A 123 23.28 1.28 -19.25
N ARG A 124 22.70 2.02 -18.29
CA ARG A 124 22.97 1.87 -16.85
C ARG A 124 22.01 0.86 -16.21
N PRO A 125 22.42 0.17 -15.12
CA PRO A 125 21.51 -0.70 -14.36
C PRO A 125 20.34 0.09 -13.74
N SER A 126 19.09 -0.27 -14.03
CA SER A 126 17.91 0.46 -13.57
C SER A 126 17.27 -0.07 -12.29
N LYS A 127 17.43 -1.36 -11.96
CA LYS A 127 16.73 -2.01 -10.83
C LYS A 127 17.01 -1.40 -9.45
N ARG A 128 18.10 -0.64 -9.30
CA ARG A 128 18.49 0.00 -8.03
C ARG A 128 18.13 1.49 -7.98
N ILE A 129 17.45 1.99 -9.01
CA ILE A 129 17.01 3.37 -9.08
C ILE A 129 15.66 3.46 -8.39
N ASP A 130 15.59 4.35 -7.41
CA ASP A 130 14.42 4.64 -6.61
C ASP A 130 13.84 6.03 -6.96
N ALA A 131 12.62 6.28 -6.50
CA ALA A 131 12.00 7.61 -6.55
C ALA A 131 12.84 8.62 -5.77
N ASP A 132 12.63 9.91 -6.03
CA ASP A 132 13.18 10.94 -5.15
C ASP A 132 12.53 10.85 -3.76
N ASP A 133 13.35 10.92 -2.72
CA ASP A 133 12.94 10.75 -1.32
C ASP A 133 11.80 11.71 -0.91
N HIS A 134 11.91 12.98 -1.28
CA HIS A 134 10.88 13.99 -0.99
C HIS A 134 9.51 13.72 -1.64
N LEU A 135 9.45 12.89 -2.70
CA LEU A 135 8.19 12.50 -3.33
C LEU A 135 7.50 11.35 -2.59
N LYS A 136 8.21 10.67 -1.68
CA LYS A 136 7.64 9.60 -0.85
C LYS A 136 6.96 10.13 0.40
N HIS A 137 7.13 11.42 0.72
CA HIS A 137 6.55 12.04 1.90
C HIS A 137 5.31 12.85 1.55
N PHE A 138 4.21 12.54 2.21
CA PHE A 138 2.90 13.12 1.96
C PHE A 138 2.42 13.88 3.18
N THR A 139 1.65 14.95 2.92
CA THR A 139 1.02 15.76 3.96
C THR A 139 -0.42 16.06 3.61
N TYR A 140 -1.30 16.03 4.60
CA TYR A 140 -2.70 16.42 4.46
C TYR A 140 -3.14 17.24 5.68
N LEU A 141 -3.94 18.29 5.47
CA LEU A 141 -4.49 19.11 6.53
C LEU A 141 -6.03 19.06 6.47
N ASP A 142 -6.65 18.49 7.48
CA ASP A 142 -8.10 18.51 7.66
C ASP A 142 -8.52 19.73 8.49
N GLN A 143 -9.18 20.68 7.84
CA GLN A 143 -9.68 21.92 8.46
C GLN A 143 -11.18 21.84 8.81
N GLY A 144 -11.88 20.77 8.39
CA GLY A 144 -13.33 20.65 8.51
C GLY A 144 -13.81 20.15 9.86
N LEU A 145 -13.17 20.59 10.96
CA LEU A 145 -13.31 20.00 12.29
C LEU A 145 -14.05 20.92 13.26
N THR A 146 -14.90 20.30 14.07
CA THR A 146 -15.68 20.98 15.11
C THR A 146 -15.04 20.73 16.47
N PRO A 147 -14.69 21.79 17.23
CA PRO A 147 -14.15 21.62 18.58
C PRO A 147 -15.09 20.83 19.49
N GLY A 148 -14.52 19.91 20.27
CA GLY A 148 -15.22 18.99 21.17
C GLY A 148 -15.67 17.68 20.53
N VAL A 149 -15.65 17.57 19.19
CA VAL A 149 -16.05 16.36 18.46
C VAL A 149 -14.86 15.39 18.37
N GLU A 150 -15.20 14.10 18.39
CA GLU A 150 -14.24 13.01 18.23
C GLU A 150 -14.34 12.40 16.84
N TYR A 151 -13.18 12.17 16.24
CA TYR A 151 -13.03 11.69 14.88
C TYR A 151 -12.10 10.47 14.86
N VAL A 152 -12.35 9.55 13.95
CA VAL A 152 -11.42 8.48 13.58
C VAL A 152 -11.04 8.66 12.12
N TYR A 153 -9.76 8.52 11.83
CA TYR A 153 -9.20 8.59 10.49
C TYR A 153 -8.52 7.29 10.10
N LYS A 154 -8.52 7.03 8.80
CA LYS A 154 -7.61 6.10 8.13
C LYS A 154 -7.12 6.71 6.82
N ILE A 155 -5.91 6.34 6.44
CA ILE A 155 -5.31 6.72 5.14
C ILE A 155 -5.20 5.45 4.32
N VAL A 156 -5.92 5.43 3.20
CA VAL A 156 -6.07 4.24 2.34
C VAL A 156 -5.29 4.48 1.05
N PRO A 157 -4.20 3.74 0.78
CA PRO A 157 -3.51 3.83 -0.50
C PRO A 157 -4.31 3.09 -1.58
N ILE A 158 -4.46 3.69 -2.76
CA ILE A 158 -5.29 3.19 -3.87
C ILE A 158 -4.40 2.91 -5.08
N ASN A 159 -4.54 1.74 -5.70
CA ASN A 159 -3.80 1.42 -6.94
C ASN A 159 -4.50 1.93 -8.21
N GLN A 160 -3.95 1.63 -9.39
CA GLN A 160 -4.50 2.04 -10.69
C GLN A 160 -5.82 1.36 -11.08
N ASP A 161 -6.16 0.25 -10.43
CA ASP A 161 -7.39 -0.51 -10.65
C ASP A 161 -8.46 -0.14 -9.59
N ASP A 162 -8.25 0.97 -8.86
CA ASP A 162 -9.09 1.45 -7.75
C ASP A 162 -9.23 0.43 -6.60
N GLU A 163 -8.27 -0.49 -6.46
CA GLU A 163 -8.21 -1.43 -5.34
C GLU A 163 -7.58 -0.78 -4.11
N GLU A 164 -8.28 -0.88 -2.98
CA GLU A 164 -7.81 -0.40 -1.68
C GLU A 164 -6.68 -1.26 -1.12
N GLY A 165 -5.61 -0.60 -0.69
CA GLY A 165 -4.48 -1.21 0.01
C GLY A 165 -4.74 -1.48 1.49
N ASP A 166 -3.71 -1.96 2.17
CA ASP A 166 -3.82 -2.27 3.61
C ASP A 166 -3.91 -1.01 4.48
N VAL A 167 -4.72 -1.06 5.53
CA VAL A 167 -4.74 -0.08 6.62
C VAL A 167 -4.23 -0.76 7.89
N LYS A 168 -3.14 -0.26 8.46
CA LYS A 168 -2.58 -0.79 9.72
C LYS A 168 -2.78 0.13 10.92
N GLN A 169 -2.99 1.41 10.65
CA GLN A 169 -3.01 2.44 11.67
C GLN A 169 -4.23 3.33 11.48
N PHE A 170 -4.97 3.50 12.56
CA PHE A 170 -6.08 4.41 12.70
C PHE A 170 -5.66 5.56 13.61
N VAL A 171 -6.25 6.72 13.40
CA VAL A 171 -5.98 7.90 14.22
C VAL A 171 -7.27 8.36 14.84
N LYS A 172 -7.36 8.29 16.17
CA LYS A 172 -8.44 8.90 16.91
C LYS A 172 -8.03 10.30 17.34
N VAL A 173 -8.89 11.27 17.09
CA VAL A 173 -8.67 12.67 17.45
C VAL A 173 -9.89 13.21 18.17
N LYS A 174 -9.71 13.66 19.42
CA LYS A 174 -10.67 14.52 20.09
C LYS A 174 -10.26 15.96 19.87
N PHE A 175 -10.89 16.61 18.90
CA PHE A 175 -10.42 17.89 18.40
C PHE A 175 -10.78 19.03 19.35
N GLN A 176 -9.78 19.79 19.80
CA GLN A 176 -9.91 20.96 20.68
C GLN A 176 -8.91 22.06 20.28
N GLY A 177 -8.53 22.13 19.00
CA GLY A 177 -7.45 23.01 18.53
C GLY A 177 -6.07 22.49 18.95
N GLU A 178 -5.23 23.34 19.54
CA GLU A 178 -3.89 22.95 20.00
C GLU A 178 -3.91 21.96 21.18
N SER A 179 -4.98 21.94 21.97
CA SER A 179 -5.13 21.00 23.11
C SER A 179 -5.82 19.69 22.73
N SER A 180 -5.90 19.38 21.43
CA SER A 180 -6.52 18.13 20.97
C SER A 180 -5.78 16.91 21.51
N THR A 181 -6.54 15.85 21.81
CA THR A 181 -5.96 14.55 22.15
C THR A 181 -5.89 13.69 20.90
N ILE A 182 -4.72 13.12 20.63
CA ILE A 182 -4.47 12.23 19.49
C ILE A 182 -4.06 10.86 20.03
N VAL A 183 -4.69 9.81 19.54
CA VAL A 183 -4.33 8.41 19.83
C VAL A 183 -4.14 7.68 18.51
N LEU A 184 -2.94 7.13 18.33
CA LEU A 184 -2.62 6.23 17.23
C LEU A 184 -2.98 4.82 17.66
N MET A 185 -3.77 4.13 16.87
CA MET A 185 -4.23 2.77 17.17
C MET A 185 -3.85 1.86 16.01
N ASN A 186 -3.43 0.64 16.29
CA ASN A 186 -3.36 -0.38 15.25
C ASN A 186 -4.75 -0.99 14.98
N ASN A 187 -4.87 -1.81 13.93
CA ASN A 187 -6.16 -2.40 13.58
C ASN A 187 -6.77 -3.25 14.72
N SER A 188 -5.95 -4.01 15.46
CA SER A 188 -6.46 -4.81 16.59
C SER A 188 -6.98 -3.96 17.74
N GLU A 189 -6.30 -2.86 18.09
CA GLU A 189 -6.73 -1.93 19.14
C GLU A 189 -8.01 -1.19 18.74
N PHE A 190 -8.11 -0.80 17.46
CA PHE A 190 -9.29 -0.17 16.90
C PHE A 190 -10.52 -1.07 17.04
N LEU A 191 -10.40 -2.34 16.65
CA LEU A 191 -11.48 -3.33 16.73
C LEU A 191 -11.80 -3.79 18.16
N ALA A 192 -10.80 -3.77 19.06
CA ALA A 192 -11.01 -4.18 20.45
C ALA A 192 -11.80 -3.13 21.26
N GLY A 193 -11.80 -1.87 20.83
CA GLY A 193 -12.52 -0.79 21.52
C GLY A 193 -11.97 -0.44 22.91
N GLU A 194 -10.80 -0.97 23.30
CA GLU A 194 -10.30 -0.92 24.68
C GLU A 194 -9.81 0.48 25.10
N ASP A 195 -9.25 1.27 24.18
CA ASP A 195 -8.65 2.58 24.49
C ASP A 195 -9.58 3.78 24.27
N PHE A 196 -10.86 3.56 23.94
CA PHE A 196 -11.72 4.68 23.56
C PHE A 196 -12.17 5.56 24.74
N PHE A 197 -12.02 5.12 25.99
CA PHE A 197 -12.71 5.73 27.15
C PHE A 197 -11.86 6.04 28.38
N GLY A 198 -10.54 6.08 28.23
CA GLY A 198 -9.62 6.57 29.26
C GLY A 198 -9.76 8.07 29.54
#